data_AF-T1H5F1-F1
#
_entry.id   AF-T1H5F1-F1
#
_cell.length_a   1.000
_cell.length_b   1.000
_cell.length_c   1.000
_cell.angle_alpha   90.00
_cell.angle_beta   90.00
_cell.angle_gamma   90.00
#
_symmetry.space_group_name_H-M   'P 1'
#
loop_
_entity.id
_entity.type
_entity.pdbx_description
1 polymer ?
#
loop_
_entity_poly.entity_id
_entity_poly.type
_entity_poly.pdbx_seq_one_letter_code
_entity_poly.pdbx_strand_id
1 'polypeptide(L)'
;MWLHNRNTVLTVAFIKGVGMKSLGFSIVGGHDSPKGIMGIYVKTVFPNGQAFDDGTLKAGDEIIEINGISLDGMSHNETISIFKNIREGPVNIKVLRRK
;
A
#
# COMPACT_ATOMS: atom_id res chain seq x y z
N MET A 1 20.72 8.48 -25.16
CA MET A 1 19.86 7.29 -25.03
C MET A 1 18.96 7.50 -23.82
N TRP A 2 17.75 8.02 -24.03
CA TRP A 2 16.83 8.40 -22.95
C TRP A 2 16.15 7.16 -22.38
N LEU A 3 16.57 6.72 -21.19
CA LEU A 3 15.85 5.70 -20.42
C LEU A 3 14.53 6.32 -19.97
N HIS A 4 13.43 5.86 -20.55
CA HIS A 4 12.10 6.24 -20.09
C HIS A 4 11.90 5.64 -18.70
N ASN A 5 11.66 6.48 -17.70
CA ASN A 5 11.23 6.08 -16.36
C ASN A 5 9.88 5.35 -16.50
N ARG A 6 9.90 4.02 -16.65
CA ARG A 6 8.68 3.23 -16.80
C ARG A 6 8.06 3.01 -15.43
N ASN A 7 7.17 3.90 -15.06
CA ASN A 7 6.22 3.68 -13.98
C ASN A 7 5.44 2.37 -14.26
N THR A 8 5.41 1.47 -13.29
CA THR A 8 4.67 0.21 -13.38
C THR A 8 3.52 0.25 -12.39
N VAL A 9 2.31 -0.03 -12.86
CA VAL A 9 1.14 -0.22 -11.99
C VAL A 9 0.96 -1.71 -11.74
N LEU A 10 0.84 -2.10 -10.47
CA LEU A 10 0.66 -3.47 -10.02
C LEU A 10 -0.55 -3.55 -9.10
N THR A 11 -1.23 -4.70 -9.08
CA THR A 11 -2.23 -5.03 -8.06
C THR A 11 -1.72 -6.22 -7.28
N VAL A 12 -1.67 -6.11 -5.95
CA VAL A 12 -1.38 -7.22 -5.03
C VAL A 12 -2.63 -7.54 -4.23
N ALA A 13 -2.86 -8.82 -3.92
CA ALA A 13 -4.03 -9.25 -3.17
C ALA A 13 -3.58 -10.03 -1.93
N PHE A 14 -4.11 -9.63 -0.78
CA PHE A 14 -3.92 -10.31 0.50
C PHE A 14 -5.28 -10.67 1.10
N ILE A 15 -5.29 -11.49 2.15
CA ILE A 15 -6.53 -11.91 2.83
C ILE A 15 -6.47 -11.51 4.30
N LYS A 16 -7.50 -10.79 4.79
CA LYS A 16 -7.73 -10.63 6.22
C LYS A 16 -8.72 -11.68 6.71
N GLY A 17 -8.58 -12.08 7.96
CA GLY A 17 -9.50 -13.02 8.60
C GLY A 17 -8.85 -13.72 9.78
N VAL A 18 -9.66 -14.48 10.53
CA VAL A 18 -9.19 -15.29 11.65
C VAL A 18 -8.20 -16.35 11.14
N GLY A 19 -7.08 -16.51 11.85
CA GLY A 19 -6.03 -17.47 11.49
C GLY A 19 -5.12 -17.03 10.33
N MET A 20 -5.39 -15.89 9.70
CA MET A 20 -4.54 -15.36 8.64
C MET A 20 -3.34 -14.59 9.21
N LYS A 21 -2.20 -14.67 8.52
CA LYS A 21 -1.04 -13.81 8.82
C LYS A 21 -1.42 -12.33 8.68
N SER A 22 -0.71 -11.44 9.38
CA SER A 22 -0.86 -10.01 9.15
C SER A 22 -0.50 -9.62 7.71
N LEU A 23 -0.99 -8.47 7.24
CA LEU A 23 -0.61 -7.95 5.92
C LEU A 23 0.90 -7.70 5.82
N GLY A 24 1.55 -7.31 6.92
CA GLY A 24 3.01 -7.27 7.01
C GLY A 24 3.67 -6.04 6.39
N PHE A 25 3.06 -4.86 6.41
CA PHE A 25 3.72 -3.63 5.98
C PHE A 25 3.27 -2.41 6.79
N SER A 26 4.05 -1.34 6.72
CA SER A 26 3.72 -0.01 7.25
C SER A 26 3.66 1.02 6.14
N ILE A 27 2.90 2.07 6.35
CA ILE A 27 2.75 3.19 5.41
C ILE A 27 3.26 4.51 6.01
N VAL A 28 3.55 5.47 5.16
CA VAL A 28 3.83 6.88 5.47
C VAL A 28 3.18 7.77 4.42
N GLY A 29 3.18 9.08 4.65
CA GLY A 29 2.62 10.06 3.73
C GLY A 29 1.16 10.37 4.03
N GLY A 30 0.46 10.90 3.03
CA GLY A 30 -0.85 11.53 3.18
C GLY A 30 -0.74 13.05 3.10
N HIS A 31 -1.85 13.73 2.81
CA HIS A 31 -1.86 15.20 2.68
C HIS A 31 -1.56 15.92 4.01
N ASP A 32 -1.72 15.23 5.14
CA ASP A 32 -1.42 15.67 6.50
C ASP A 32 0.02 15.35 6.95
N SER A 33 0.85 14.86 6.04
CA SER A 33 2.26 14.57 6.32
C SER A 33 3.02 15.83 6.76
N PRO A 34 3.84 15.76 7.83
CA PRO A 34 4.71 16.86 8.24
C PRO A 34 5.74 17.29 7.19
N LYS A 35 5.93 16.48 6.13
CA LYS A 35 6.83 16.76 5.01
C LYS A 35 6.14 17.47 3.83
N GLY A 36 4.89 17.89 4.03
CA GLY A 36 4.04 18.45 2.97
C GLY A 36 3.16 17.40 2.30
N ILE A 37 2.28 17.87 1.42
CA ILE A 37 1.29 17.04 0.73
C ILE A 37 2.00 15.99 -0.13
N MET A 38 1.73 14.72 0.13
CA MET A 38 2.27 13.60 -0.62
C MET A 38 1.31 12.40 -0.61
N GLY A 39 1.48 11.49 -1.57
CA GLY A 39 0.73 10.22 -1.61
C GLY A 39 1.03 9.30 -0.42
N ILE A 40 0.38 8.14 -0.41
CA ILE A 40 0.62 7.09 0.59
C ILE A 40 1.68 6.13 0.07
N TYR A 41 2.74 5.91 0.85
CA TYR A 41 3.86 5.07 0.46
C TYR A 41 4.09 3.93 1.43
N VAL A 42 4.46 2.75 0.92
CA VAL A 42 4.95 1.64 1.74
C VAL A 42 6.32 2.03 2.31
N LYS A 43 6.41 2.13 3.64
CA LYS A 43 7.67 2.43 4.34
C LYS A 43 8.51 1.18 4.56
N THR A 44 7.89 0.12 5.03
CA THR A 44 8.57 -1.12 5.44
C THR A 44 7.68 -2.30 5.18
N VAL A 45 8.25 -3.36 4.63
CA VAL A 45 7.65 -4.70 4.56
C VAL A 45 8.30 -5.54 5.65
N PHE A 46 7.49 -6.07 6.56
CA PHE A 46 7.94 -6.81 7.74
C PHE A 46 8.02 -8.31 7.44
N PRO A 47 9.08 -9.01 7.90
CA PRO A 47 9.14 -10.47 7.83
C PRO A 47 7.90 -11.15 8.42
N ASN A 48 7.59 -12.35 7.92
CA ASN A 48 6.49 -13.20 8.38
C ASN A 48 5.07 -12.63 8.19
N GLY A 49 4.90 -11.58 7.38
CA GLY A 49 3.60 -11.12 6.91
C GLY A 49 3.35 -11.46 5.44
N GLN A 50 2.09 -11.38 5.03
CA GLN A 50 1.67 -11.76 3.67
C GLN A 50 2.44 -11.00 2.57
N ALA A 51 2.67 -9.70 2.76
CA ALA A 51 3.44 -8.88 1.81
C ALA A 51 4.90 -9.33 1.67
N PHE A 52 5.51 -9.87 2.73
CA PHE A 52 6.86 -10.41 2.68
C PHE A 52 6.89 -11.76 1.97
N ASP A 53 5.96 -12.64 2.31
CA ASP A 53 5.84 -13.98 1.71
C ASP A 53 5.55 -13.92 0.21
N ASP A 54 4.64 -13.01 -0.20
CA ASP A 54 4.31 -12.76 -1.61
C ASP A 54 5.45 -12.07 -2.37
N GLY A 55 6.10 -11.10 -1.72
CA GLY A 55 7.26 -10.41 -2.26
C GLY A 55 6.96 -9.45 -3.40
N THR A 56 5.72 -9.27 -3.86
CA THR A 56 5.39 -8.30 -4.92
C THR A 56 5.41 -6.88 -4.39
N LEU A 57 4.81 -6.63 -3.22
CA LEU A 57 4.77 -5.31 -2.57
C LEU A 57 6.15 -4.96 -1.99
N LYS A 58 6.67 -3.76 -2.27
CA LYS A 58 8.01 -3.32 -1.85
C LYS A 58 7.96 -1.97 -1.15
N ALA A 59 8.94 -1.71 -0.30
CA ALA A 59 9.17 -0.37 0.23
C ALA A 59 9.40 0.63 -0.93
N GLY A 60 8.81 1.81 -0.82
CA GLY A 60 8.82 2.83 -1.86
C GLY A 60 7.67 2.75 -2.86
N ASP A 61 6.87 1.67 -2.86
CA ASP A 61 5.62 1.64 -3.62
C ASP A 61 4.65 2.71 -3.14
N GLU A 62 4.04 3.43 -4.07
CA GLU A 62 2.93 4.32 -3.80
C GLU A 62 1.62 3.54 -3.85
N ILE A 63 0.87 3.50 -2.76
CA ILE A 63 -0.47 2.91 -2.73
C ILE A 63 -1.45 3.93 -3.29
N ILE A 64 -2.08 3.59 -4.42
CA ILE A 64 -3.00 4.50 -5.12
C ILE A 64 -4.46 4.09 -4.97
N GLU A 65 -4.72 2.83 -4.62
CA GLU A 65 -6.08 2.30 -4.43
C GLU A 65 -6.11 1.12 -3.46
N ILE A 66 -7.16 1.02 -2.64
CA ILE A 66 -7.46 -0.15 -1.81
C ILE A 66 -8.90 -0.59 -2.08
N ASN A 67 -9.11 -1.81 -2.55
CA ASN A 67 -10.44 -2.37 -2.84
C ASN A 67 -11.33 -1.45 -3.69
N GLY A 68 -10.75 -0.80 -4.71
CA GLY A 68 -11.47 0.14 -5.58
C GLY A 68 -11.59 1.57 -5.03
N ILE A 69 -11.20 1.82 -3.78
CA ILE A 69 -11.19 3.16 -3.19
C ILE A 69 -9.86 3.84 -3.53
N SER A 70 -9.91 4.91 -4.32
CA SER A 70 -8.73 5.74 -4.60
C SER A 70 -8.21 6.41 -3.33
N LEU A 71 -6.89 6.51 -3.19
CA LEU A 71 -6.23 7.19 -2.06
C LEU A 71 -5.73 8.60 -2.41
N ASP A 72 -6.07 9.13 -3.59
CA ASP A 72 -5.66 10.47 -4.00
C ASP A 72 -6.19 11.52 -3.00
N GLY A 73 -5.29 12.40 -2.56
CA GLY A 73 -5.61 13.45 -1.60
C GLY A 73 -6.04 12.98 -0.21
N MET A 74 -5.86 11.70 0.17
CA MET A 74 -6.21 11.20 1.51
C MET A 74 -5.14 11.48 2.57
N SER A 75 -5.58 11.64 3.81
CA SER A 75 -4.70 11.69 4.98
C SER A 75 -4.17 10.30 5.32
N HIS A 76 -3.12 10.29 6.13
CA HIS A 76 -2.60 9.06 6.73
C HIS A 76 -3.71 8.32 7.48
N ASN A 77 -4.47 9.03 8.32
CA ASN A 77 -5.47 8.44 9.20
C ASN A 77 -6.71 7.90 8.45
N GLU A 78 -7.16 8.56 7.39
CA GLU A 78 -8.21 8.04 6.51
C GLU A 78 -7.76 6.72 5.87
N THR A 79 -6.53 6.66 5.37
CA THR A 79 -5.98 5.44 4.78
C THR A 79 -5.89 4.30 5.80
N ILE A 80 -5.42 4.58 7.02
CA ILE A 80 -5.41 3.60 8.12
C ILE A 80 -6.82 3.12 8.45
N SER A 81 -7.81 4.01 8.39
CA SER A 81 -9.21 3.67 8.65
C SER A 81 -9.78 2.72 7.60
N ILE A 82 -9.46 2.90 6.32
CA ILE A 82 -9.83 1.96 5.24
C ILE A 82 -9.31 0.56 5.58
N PHE A 83 -8.01 0.42 5.91
CA PHE A 83 -7.46 -0.88 6.29
C PHE A 83 -8.18 -1.45 7.51
N LYS A 84 -8.40 -0.67 8.58
CA LYS A 84 -9.05 -1.15 9.81
C LYS A 84 -10.51 -1.59 9.61
N ASN A 85 -11.21 -0.97 8.67
CA ASN A 85 -12.60 -1.30 8.35
C ASN A 85 -12.74 -2.64 7.60
N ILE A 86 -11.69 -3.10 6.92
CA ILE A 86 -11.66 -4.45 6.34
C ILE A 86 -11.36 -5.44 7.47
N ARG A 87 -12.42 -6.10 7.97
CA ARG A 87 -12.32 -7.10 9.04
C ARG A 87 -11.88 -8.46 8.53
N GLU A 88 -12.42 -8.87 7.39
CA GLU A 88 -12.17 -10.16 6.74
C GLU A 88 -12.30 -10.05 5.22
N GLY A 89 -11.77 -11.04 4.52
CA GLY A 89 -11.83 -11.13 3.07
C GLY A 89 -10.64 -10.47 2.35
N PRO A 90 -10.74 -10.32 1.02
CA PRO A 90 -9.64 -9.83 0.19
C PRO A 90 -9.33 -8.34 0.40
N VAL A 91 -8.04 -8.04 0.38
CA VAL A 91 -7.46 -6.70 0.38
C VAL A 91 -6.64 -6.56 -0.90
N ASN A 92 -7.27 -6.00 -1.93
CA ASN A 92 -6.63 -5.67 -3.20
C ASN A 92 -6.01 -4.29 -3.09
N ILE A 93 -4.70 -4.21 -3.28
CA ILE A 93 -3.92 -2.98 -3.17
C ILE A 93 -3.31 -2.71 -4.53
N LYS A 94 -3.69 -1.59 -5.15
CA LYS A 94 -3.08 -1.10 -6.39
C LYS A 94 -1.94 -0.17 -6.03
N VAL A 95 -0.78 -0.41 -6.63
CA VAL A 95 0.43 0.37 -6.38
C VAL A 95 1.05 0.90 -7.67
N LEU A 96 1.67 2.07 -7.55
CA LEU A 96 2.55 2.65 -8.56
C LEU A 96 4.01 2.47 -8.10
N ARG A 97 4.81 1.79 -8.92
CA ARG A 97 6.25 1.64 -8.72
C ARG A 97 7.02 2.41 -9.77
N ARG A 98 7.87 3.34 -9.34
CA ARG A 98 8.81 4.07 -10.20
C ARG A 98 10.11 3.26 -10.26
N LYS A 99 10.55 2.89 -11.46
CA LYS A 99 11.82 2.19 -11.72
C LYS A 99 12.89 3.17 -12.14
#